data_AF-A0A1Y1HZ52-F1
#
_entry.id   AF-A0A1Y1HZ52-F1
#
_cell.length_a   1.000
_cell.length_b   1.000
_cell.length_c   1.000
_cell.angle_alpha   90.00
_cell.angle_beta   90.00
_cell.angle_gamma   90.00
#
_symmetry.space_group_name_H-M   'P 1'
#
loop_
_entity.id
_entity.type
_entity.pdbx_description
1 polymer ?
#
loop_
_entity_poly.entity_id
_entity_poly.type
_entity_poly.pdbx_seq_one_letter_code
_entity_poly.pdbx_strand_id
1 'polypeptide(L)'
;MKQGAGFVSRVLPQSCCRQTASTRIYLLLSLVLLSHWMLAVDAISGRLPDVALRGVAPADLALYEADPLFCRDHSRKIAVSQLNDDFCDCPDGSDEPGTSACPDGRFYCRNKGYHPISIFSSRVNDGICDCCDGSDEWATPGACPNTCLQAGAAYRTQLSAEAAAYSEGHKVRTKYVAKAQGLRQQWESQLEKAKADKLKQEAKEKELKARKEAVEAAEKAQREWREQQEKAAKAAEPAAPEQPPALAPEGAPAPPVVPQEGGPEEGQSEGGEEAEAALEGTETEGGGAEEGEEAAPEVPPLGEEDAAAHAGQLSAEELGRRVASRWTHNEEAVGDVQLEAEQKLDQEGEDWAAEAREEAEQYGEVGGEELVEEGGETGGETGGETETAEVPATETGSLLASVTGFFRRVLPESVARLVVPGPPPHVQDSEVESVRAEWNVAQSKLTEFSSKVTDLETKLGRDYGPDDVFVALADECFEVPVKQYKYKVCMFGDATQEENGQSVRLGGWAGWLDNYSAFHFTNGQHCWNGPMRSLKVRLRCGPKNELSNINEPSRCEYTADLATPALCTDEATKAVKEELASAERIAKELKDEL
;
A
#
# COMPACT_ATOMS: atom_id res chain seq x y z
N MET A 1 57.53 -45.28 -46.92
CA MET A 1 58.18 -46.24 -47.85
C MET A 1 57.16 -46.69 -48.90
N LYS A 2 57.63 -47.05 -50.10
CA LYS A 2 57.05 -47.98 -51.10
C LYS A 2 55.52 -48.16 -51.25
N GLN A 3 55.06 -47.89 -52.48
CA GLN A 3 54.15 -48.71 -53.32
C GLN A 3 52.65 -48.78 -52.95
N GLY A 4 51.72 -48.99 -53.89
CA GLY A 4 51.85 -48.89 -55.37
C GLY A 4 50.97 -49.84 -56.19
N ALA A 5 50.33 -49.30 -57.25
CA ALA A 5 49.59 -49.99 -58.33
C ALA A 5 48.25 -50.71 -57.94
N GLY A 6 47.37 -50.91 -58.95
CA GLY A 6 46.08 -51.59 -58.74
C GLY A 6 44.99 -51.43 -59.83
N PHE A 7 45.26 -50.81 -60.98
CA PHE A 7 44.24 -50.61 -62.03
C PHE A 7 43.88 -51.92 -62.75
N VAL A 8 42.64 -52.40 -62.59
CA VAL A 8 42.13 -53.61 -63.27
C VAL A 8 40.94 -53.27 -64.14
N SER A 9 41.19 -53.08 -65.43
CA SER A 9 40.13 -52.97 -66.43
C SER A 9 39.52 -54.35 -66.70
N ARG A 10 38.19 -54.49 -66.55
CA ARG A 10 37.45 -55.69 -66.99
C ARG A 10 36.59 -55.36 -68.20
N VAL A 11 36.97 -55.93 -69.34
CA VAL A 11 36.15 -55.96 -70.55
C VAL A 11 34.91 -56.82 -70.29
N LEU A 12 33.73 -56.32 -70.66
CA LEU A 12 32.50 -57.11 -70.78
C LEU A 12 32.12 -57.23 -72.27
N PRO A 13 31.67 -58.41 -72.73
CA PRO A 13 31.45 -58.66 -74.16
C PRO A 13 30.13 -58.07 -74.67
N GLN A 14 30.16 -57.50 -75.88
CA GLN A 14 28.94 -57.21 -76.64
C GLN A 14 28.37 -58.50 -77.22
N SER A 15 27.13 -58.88 -76.85
CA SER A 15 26.30 -59.81 -77.64
C SER A 15 24.81 -59.70 -77.31
N CYS A 16 24.15 -58.86 -78.10
CA CYS A 16 22.78 -58.99 -78.61
C CYS A 16 21.74 -59.82 -77.83
N CYS A 17 20.67 -59.16 -77.37
CA CYS A 17 19.32 -59.74 -77.42
C CYS A 17 18.28 -58.69 -77.84
N ARG A 18 17.31 -59.10 -78.65
CA ARG A 18 16.25 -58.22 -79.19
C ARG A 18 15.22 -57.89 -78.11
N GLN A 19 15.15 -56.64 -77.66
CA GLN A 19 13.93 -56.15 -77.02
C GLN A 19 12.79 -56.14 -78.04
N THR A 20 11.75 -56.92 -77.81
CA THR A 20 10.56 -56.96 -78.66
C THR A 20 9.74 -55.68 -78.48
N ALA A 21 9.02 -55.24 -79.52
CA ALA A 21 8.25 -53.99 -79.46
C ALA A 21 7.23 -53.96 -78.30
N SER A 22 6.71 -55.14 -77.91
CA SER A 22 5.78 -55.30 -76.79
C SER A 22 6.33 -54.77 -75.45
N THR A 23 7.61 -55.00 -75.11
CA THR A 23 8.13 -54.50 -73.82
C THR A 23 8.26 -52.98 -73.78
N ARG A 24 8.47 -52.33 -74.93
CA ARG A 24 8.45 -50.86 -75.03
C ARG A 24 7.02 -50.30 -74.89
N ILE A 25 6.03 -50.99 -75.46
CA ILE A 25 4.61 -50.62 -75.32
C ILE A 25 4.16 -50.75 -73.86
N TYR A 26 4.49 -51.85 -73.17
CA TYR A 26 4.17 -52.01 -71.75
C TYR A 26 4.87 -50.97 -70.86
N LEU A 27 6.15 -50.65 -71.13
CA LEU A 27 6.89 -49.67 -70.34
C LEU A 27 6.31 -48.25 -70.54
N LEU A 28 5.97 -47.87 -71.78
CA LEU A 28 5.28 -46.61 -72.07
C LEU A 28 3.87 -46.57 -71.44
N LEU A 29 3.08 -47.65 -71.51
CA LEU A 29 1.79 -47.73 -70.84
C LEU A 29 1.93 -47.62 -69.32
N SER A 30 2.95 -48.23 -68.70
CA SER A 30 3.19 -48.08 -67.27
C SER A 30 3.62 -46.66 -66.88
N LEU A 31 4.39 -45.96 -67.72
CA LEU A 31 4.75 -44.56 -67.50
C LEU A 31 3.56 -43.62 -67.67
N VAL A 32 2.70 -43.86 -68.66
CA VAL A 32 1.45 -43.11 -68.86
C VAL A 32 0.47 -43.37 -67.72
N LEU A 33 0.32 -44.61 -67.26
CA LEU A 33 -0.51 -44.92 -66.09
C LEU A 33 0.06 -44.29 -64.81
N LEU A 34 1.38 -44.33 -64.60
CA LEU A 34 2.03 -43.63 -63.47
C LEU A 34 1.88 -42.11 -63.55
N SER A 35 1.94 -41.50 -64.74
CA SER A 35 1.73 -40.05 -64.87
C SER A 35 0.27 -39.65 -64.63
N HIS A 36 -0.69 -40.47 -65.05
CA HIS A 36 -2.11 -40.26 -64.71
C HIS A 36 -2.40 -40.55 -63.22
N TRP A 37 -1.64 -41.45 -62.58
CA TRP A 37 -1.77 -41.70 -61.14
C TRP A 37 -1.19 -40.55 -60.31
N MET A 38 -0.03 -40.01 -60.68
CA MET A 38 0.52 -38.78 -60.08
C MET A 38 -0.46 -37.61 -60.20
N LEU A 39 -0.94 -37.32 -61.41
CA LEU A 39 -1.93 -36.26 -61.67
C LEU A 39 -3.29 -36.48 -60.98
N ALA A 40 -3.58 -37.69 -60.49
CA ALA A 40 -4.78 -37.99 -59.70
C ALA A 40 -4.56 -37.87 -58.18
N VAL A 41 -3.31 -37.85 -57.71
CA VAL A 41 -2.98 -37.66 -56.27
C VAL A 41 -2.99 -36.18 -55.91
N ASP A 42 -2.48 -35.30 -56.77
CA ASP A 42 -2.52 -33.83 -56.57
C ASP A 42 -3.96 -33.28 -56.49
N ALA A 43 -4.96 -34.04 -56.95
CA ALA A 43 -6.38 -33.68 -56.91
C ALA A 43 -7.08 -34.02 -55.59
N ILE A 44 -6.40 -34.64 -54.60
CA ILE A 44 -6.98 -35.01 -53.30
C ILE A 44 -6.18 -34.35 -52.16
N SER A 45 -6.27 -33.03 -52.10
CA SER A 45 -5.98 -32.23 -50.91
C SER A 45 -6.96 -31.07 -50.88
N GLY A 46 -8.11 -31.28 -50.22
CA GLY A 46 -9.23 -30.34 -50.14
C GLY A 46 -8.95 -29.15 -49.22
N ARG A 47 -7.82 -28.48 -49.42
CA ARG A 47 -7.44 -27.30 -48.65
C ARG A 47 -8.26 -26.11 -49.15
N LEU A 48 -8.93 -25.42 -48.23
CA LEU A 48 -9.68 -24.20 -48.55
C LEU A 48 -8.75 -23.14 -49.18
N PRO A 49 -9.26 -22.29 -50.09
CA PRO A 49 -8.48 -21.19 -50.65
C PRO A 49 -8.10 -20.21 -49.55
N ASP A 50 -6.92 -19.59 -49.67
CA ASP A 50 -6.33 -18.67 -48.68
C ASP A 50 -7.30 -17.54 -48.25
N VAL A 51 -8.14 -17.08 -49.20
CA VAL A 51 -9.19 -16.07 -48.97
C VAL A 51 -10.25 -16.52 -47.95
N ALA A 52 -10.60 -17.81 -47.92
CA ALA A 52 -11.59 -18.36 -46.98
C ALA A 52 -11.04 -18.58 -45.56
N LEU A 53 -9.72 -18.58 -45.39
CA LEU A 53 -9.05 -18.68 -44.10
C LEU A 53 -8.60 -17.30 -43.55
N ARG A 54 -9.11 -16.20 -44.12
CA ARG A 54 -8.84 -14.84 -43.63
C ARG A 54 -9.29 -14.70 -42.17
N GLY A 55 -8.46 -14.04 -41.36
CA GLY A 55 -8.74 -13.76 -39.95
C GLY A 55 -8.74 -14.98 -39.02
N VAL A 56 -8.48 -16.19 -39.54
CA VAL A 56 -8.37 -17.42 -38.75
C VAL A 56 -7.07 -17.46 -37.96
N ALA A 57 -7.16 -17.67 -36.65
CA ALA A 57 -5.99 -17.87 -35.81
C ALA A 57 -5.33 -19.25 -36.06
N PRO A 58 -3.99 -19.37 -36.01
CA PRO A 58 -3.29 -20.63 -36.28
C PRO A 58 -3.68 -21.82 -35.40
N ALA A 59 -4.22 -21.57 -34.21
CA ALA A 59 -4.73 -22.60 -33.31
C ALA A 59 -6.11 -23.14 -33.75
N ASP A 60 -6.92 -22.30 -34.38
CA ASP A 60 -8.28 -22.62 -34.83
C ASP A 60 -8.31 -23.15 -36.27
N LEU A 61 -7.20 -23.08 -37.03
CA LEU A 61 -7.09 -23.60 -38.42
C LEU A 61 -7.72 -24.99 -38.61
N ALA A 62 -7.53 -25.91 -37.66
CA ALA A 62 -8.05 -27.28 -37.72
C ALA A 62 -9.59 -27.37 -37.70
N LEU A 63 -10.30 -26.33 -37.25
CA LEU A 63 -11.77 -26.22 -37.36
C LEU A 63 -12.21 -26.09 -38.82
N TYR A 64 -11.39 -25.44 -39.65
CA TYR A 64 -11.68 -25.07 -41.03
C TYR A 64 -11.09 -26.06 -42.08
N GLU A 65 -10.41 -27.12 -41.65
CA GLU A 65 -9.90 -28.17 -42.55
C GLU A 65 -10.94 -29.28 -42.85
N ALA A 66 -12.16 -29.18 -42.32
CA ALA A 66 -13.23 -30.17 -42.49
C ALA A 66 -14.31 -29.74 -43.52
N ASP A 67 -14.71 -30.68 -44.39
CA ASP A 67 -15.98 -30.61 -45.13
C ASP A 67 -16.88 -31.76 -44.66
N PRO A 68 -18.04 -31.50 -44.02
CA PRO A 68 -18.61 -30.18 -43.71
C PRO A 68 -17.96 -29.49 -42.52
N LEU A 69 -18.12 -28.16 -42.46
CA LEU A 69 -17.78 -27.33 -41.32
C LEU A 69 -18.83 -27.41 -40.20
N PHE A 70 -18.40 -27.07 -38.99
CA PHE A 70 -19.23 -26.96 -37.79
C PHE A 70 -18.82 -25.71 -37.02
N CYS A 71 -19.77 -25.08 -36.33
CA CYS A 71 -19.43 -24.02 -35.37
C CYS A 71 -18.52 -24.60 -34.26
N ARG A 72 -17.69 -23.76 -33.63
CA ARG A 72 -16.71 -24.20 -32.61
C ARG A 72 -17.39 -24.75 -31.34
N ASP A 73 -18.61 -24.31 -31.04
CA ASP A 73 -19.49 -24.86 -29.99
C ASP A 73 -20.28 -26.13 -30.42
N HIS A 74 -20.12 -26.56 -31.68
CA HIS A 74 -20.89 -27.63 -32.35
C HIS A 74 -22.42 -27.44 -32.42
N SER A 75 -22.95 -26.23 -32.16
CA SER A 75 -24.39 -25.96 -32.20
C SER A 75 -25.02 -26.15 -33.58
N ARG A 76 -24.25 -25.84 -34.64
CA ARG A 76 -24.70 -25.88 -36.03
C ARG A 76 -23.63 -26.48 -36.94
N LYS A 77 -24.10 -27.07 -38.04
CA LYS A 77 -23.30 -27.48 -39.20
C LYS A 77 -23.51 -26.43 -40.29
N ILE A 78 -22.43 -25.93 -40.86
CA ILE A 78 -22.44 -24.92 -41.93
C ILE A 78 -21.80 -25.50 -43.21
N ALA A 79 -22.10 -24.91 -44.37
CA ALA A 79 -21.41 -25.20 -45.61
C ALA A 79 -20.12 -24.37 -45.72
N VAL A 80 -19.15 -24.83 -46.51
CA VAL A 80 -17.93 -24.06 -46.86
C VAL A 80 -18.25 -22.72 -47.58
N SER A 81 -19.46 -22.56 -48.11
CA SER A 81 -19.95 -21.30 -48.67
C SER A 81 -20.54 -20.31 -47.66
N GLN A 82 -20.68 -20.72 -46.39
CA GLN A 82 -21.15 -19.92 -45.24
C GLN A 82 -19.96 -19.70 -44.29
N LEU A 83 -18.83 -19.29 -44.86
CA LEU A 83 -17.56 -19.04 -44.17
C LEU A 83 -16.98 -17.78 -44.78
N ASN A 84 -17.03 -16.67 -44.04
CA ASN A 84 -16.75 -15.32 -44.52
C ASN A 84 -17.68 -14.91 -45.69
N ASP A 85 -19.00 -15.07 -45.50
CA ASP A 85 -20.04 -14.67 -46.46
C ASP A 85 -20.83 -13.39 -46.08
N ASP A 86 -20.34 -12.68 -45.05
CA ASP A 86 -20.94 -11.47 -44.44
C ASP A 86 -22.28 -11.74 -43.72
N PHE A 87 -22.59 -12.99 -43.34
CA PHE A 87 -23.77 -13.36 -42.56
C PHE A 87 -23.44 -14.24 -41.34
N CYS A 88 -24.00 -13.88 -40.18
CA CYS A 88 -23.77 -14.61 -38.92
C CYS A 88 -24.76 -15.78 -38.75
N ASP A 89 -24.36 -16.98 -39.17
CA ASP A 89 -25.06 -18.25 -39.03
C ASP A 89 -24.67 -19.06 -37.77
N CYS A 90 -23.47 -18.89 -37.21
CA CYS A 90 -23.02 -19.52 -35.97
C CYS A 90 -23.23 -18.62 -34.74
N PRO A 91 -23.89 -19.10 -33.66
CA PRO A 91 -24.07 -18.34 -32.42
C PRO A 91 -22.78 -17.93 -31.69
N ASP A 92 -21.65 -18.56 -32.01
CA ASP A 92 -20.32 -18.26 -31.46
C ASP A 92 -19.42 -17.45 -32.41
N GLY A 93 -19.93 -17.07 -33.59
CA GLY A 93 -19.22 -16.31 -34.61
C GLY A 93 -18.02 -17.01 -35.25
N SER A 94 -17.95 -18.34 -35.18
CA SER A 94 -16.85 -19.14 -35.77
C SER A 94 -16.97 -19.40 -37.28
N ASP A 95 -18.02 -18.89 -37.91
CA ASP A 95 -18.27 -18.82 -39.35
C ASP A 95 -17.70 -17.56 -40.00
N GLU A 96 -17.59 -16.46 -39.25
CA GLU A 96 -17.17 -15.14 -39.76
C GLU A 96 -15.85 -14.61 -39.13
N PRO A 97 -14.74 -15.39 -39.13
CA PRO A 97 -13.46 -14.96 -38.57
C PRO A 97 -12.77 -13.84 -39.36
N GLY A 98 -13.17 -13.63 -40.62
CA GLY A 98 -12.56 -12.75 -41.61
C GLY A 98 -13.40 -11.54 -42.02
N THR A 99 -14.57 -11.33 -41.40
CA THR A 99 -15.53 -10.24 -41.70
C THR A 99 -15.94 -9.49 -40.42
N SER A 100 -16.89 -8.56 -40.53
CA SER A 100 -17.48 -7.83 -39.40
C SER A 100 -18.89 -8.31 -39.00
N ALA A 101 -19.40 -9.41 -39.60
CA ALA A 101 -20.82 -9.78 -39.51
C ALA A 101 -21.28 -10.34 -38.15
N CYS A 102 -20.42 -11.02 -37.39
CA CYS A 102 -20.75 -11.55 -36.06
C CYS A 102 -20.27 -10.62 -34.93
N PRO A 103 -21.12 -10.24 -33.95
CA PRO A 103 -20.82 -9.18 -32.98
C PRO A 103 -19.71 -9.52 -31.97
N ASP A 104 -19.65 -10.76 -31.51
CA ASP A 104 -18.59 -11.27 -30.62
C ASP A 104 -17.40 -11.89 -31.39
N GLY A 105 -17.41 -11.78 -32.72
CA GLY A 105 -16.40 -12.32 -33.62
C GLY A 105 -15.01 -11.69 -33.41
N ARG A 106 -13.97 -12.43 -33.82
CA ARG A 106 -12.57 -12.01 -33.67
C ARG A 106 -11.77 -12.27 -34.94
N PHE A 107 -11.07 -11.24 -35.39
CA PHE A 107 -10.20 -11.27 -36.55
C PHE A 107 -8.73 -11.34 -36.13
N TYR A 108 -7.99 -12.33 -36.62
CA TYR A 108 -6.57 -12.52 -36.34
C TYR A 108 -5.69 -11.81 -37.39
N CYS A 109 -5.03 -10.71 -37.01
CA CYS A 109 -3.98 -10.10 -37.83
C CYS A 109 -2.70 -10.95 -37.75
N ARG A 110 -2.14 -11.37 -38.89
CA ARG A 110 -0.94 -12.24 -38.89
C ARG A 110 0.35 -11.47 -38.57
N ASN A 111 0.39 -10.17 -38.87
CA ASN A 111 1.40 -9.20 -38.46
C ASN A 111 2.86 -9.65 -38.68
N LYS A 112 3.19 -10.20 -39.85
CA LYS A 112 4.55 -10.71 -40.15
C LYS A 112 5.64 -9.67 -39.80
N GLY A 113 6.56 -10.03 -38.90
CA GLY A 113 7.67 -9.17 -38.44
C GLY A 113 7.39 -8.39 -37.13
N TYR A 114 6.14 -8.37 -36.69
CA TYR A 114 5.64 -7.89 -35.39
C TYR A 114 5.03 -9.08 -34.61
N HIS A 115 4.28 -8.83 -33.52
CA HIS A 115 3.50 -9.88 -32.87
C HIS A 115 2.06 -9.95 -33.47
N PRO A 116 1.46 -11.15 -33.58
CA PRO A 116 0.08 -11.29 -34.02
C PRO A 116 -0.90 -10.78 -32.96
N ILE A 117 -1.98 -10.14 -33.40
CA ILE A 117 -3.05 -9.63 -32.53
C ILE A 117 -4.41 -10.18 -32.97
N SER A 118 -5.39 -10.13 -32.09
CA SER A 118 -6.78 -10.48 -32.41
C SER A 118 -7.70 -9.31 -32.07
N ILE A 119 -8.16 -8.61 -33.10
CA ILE A 119 -9.10 -7.50 -33.00
C ILE A 119 -10.54 -8.03 -32.95
N PHE A 120 -11.49 -7.18 -32.58
CA PHE A 120 -12.91 -7.51 -32.71
C PHE A 120 -13.33 -7.40 -34.18
N SER A 121 -14.26 -8.27 -34.60
CA SER A 121 -14.89 -8.25 -35.92
C SER A 121 -15.38 -6.86 -36.33
N SER A 122 -15.87 -6.05 -35.37
CA SER A 122 -16.33 -4.68 -35.59
C SER A 122 -15.26 -3.68 -36.07
N ARG A 123 -14.00 -4.11 -36.28
CA ARG A 123 -12.89 -3.33 -36.84
C ARG A 123 -12.38 -3.91 -38.17
N VAL A 124 -13.19 -4.73 -38.84
CA VAL A 124 -12.87 -5.32 -40.14
C VAL A 124 -13.66 -4.57 -41.22
N ASN A 125 -12.95 -3.85 -42.09
CA ASN A 125 -13.52 -2.91 -43.07
C ASN A 125 -14.34 -1.76 -42.42
N ASP A 126 -13.88 -1.21 -41.30
CA ASP A 126 -14.49 -0.01 -40.67
C ASP A 126 -13.85 1.31 -41.15
N GLY A 127 -12.74 1.22 -41.90
CA GLY A 127 -11.98 2.34 -42.46
C GLY A 127 -10.76 2.76 -41.62
N ILE A 128 -10.42 2.01 -40.56
CA ILE A 128 -9.28 2.29 -39.67
C ILE A 128 -8.25 1.15 -39.79
N CYS A 129 -6.97 1.51 -39.87
CA CYS A 129 -5.87 0.53 -39.90
C CYS A 129 -5.49 0.08 -38.48
N ASP A 130 -6.10 -1.01 -38.01
CA ASP A 130 -5.88 -1.64 -36.71
C ASP A 130 -4.79 -2.74 -36.77
N CYS A 131 -4.77 -3.53 -37.84
CA CYS A 131 -3.71 -4.49 -38.16
C CYS A 131 -2.49 -3.77 -38.77
N CYS A 132 -1.27 -4.02 -38.27
CA CYS A 132 -0.07 -3.40 -38.88
C CYS A 132 0.22 -3.91 -40.29
N ASP A 133 -0.40 -5.02 -40.72
CA ASP A 133 -0.25 -5.59 -42.06
C ASP A 133 -1.34 -5.13 -43.05
N GLY A 134 -2.38 -4.42 -42.58
CA GLY A 134 -3.52 -3.98 -43.37
C GLY A 134 -4.45 -5.11 -43.81
N SER A 135 -4.46 -6.25 -43.09
CA SER A 135 -5.30 -7.42 -43.44
C SER A 135 -6.78 -7.27 -43.02
N ASP A 136 -7.07 -6.33 -42.12
CA ASP A 136 -8.38 -5.84 -41.70
C ASP A 136 -9.15 -5.10 -42.80
N GLU A 137 -8.51 -4.11 -43.44
CA GLU A 137 -9.10 -3.27 -44.50
C GLU A 137 -9.02 -3.93 -45.89
N TRP A 138 -9.25 -5.24 -45.95
CA TRP A 138 -9.10 -6.05 -47.15
C TRP A 138 -10.10 -5.70 -48.27
N ALA A 139 -11.23 -5.08 -47.94
CA ALA A 139 -12.22 -4.61 -48.92
C ALA A 139 -11.78 -3.32 -49.63
N THR A 140 -10.77 -2.60 -49.12
CA THR A 140 -10.21 -1.38 -49.76
C THR A 140 -8.72 -1.54 -50.08
N PRO A 141 -8.34 -2.36 -51.10
CA PRO A 141 -6.94 -2.70 -51.37
C PRO A 141 -6.01 -1.49 -51.51
N GLY A 142 -5.08 -1.36 -50.57
CA GLY A 142 -4.09 -0.29 -50.52
C GLY A 142 -4.46 0.92 -49.66
N ALA A 143 -5.60 0.90 -48.93
CA ALA A 143 -5.91 1.91 -47.92
C ALA A 143 -4.91 1.87 -46.76
N CYS A 144 -4.63 0.67 -46.23
CA CYS A 144 -3.67 0.45 -45.15
C CYS A 144 -2.30 -0.03 -45.67
N PRO A 145 -1.21 0.72 -45.46
CA PRO A 145 0.14 0.26 -45.79
C PRO A 145 0.69 -0.66 -44.71
N ASN A 146 1.39 -1.73 -45.09
CA ASN A 146 2.04 -2.62 -44.13
C ASN A 146 3.21 -1.92 -43.42
N THR A 147 3.11 -1.79 -42.09
CA THR A 147 4.08 -1.14 -41.20
C THR A 147 4.75 -2.10 -40.22
N CYS A 148 4.42 -3.40 -40.24
CA CYS A 148 4.82 -4.37 -39.21
C CYS A 148 6.34 -4.47 -38.97
N LEU A 149 7.16 -4.28 -40.01
CA LEU A 149 8.62 -4.25 -39.85
C LEU A 149 9.10 -3.12 -38.93
N GLN A 150 8.49 -1.93 -39.06
CA GLN A 150 8.79 -0.77 -38.23
C GLN A 150 8.17 -0.90 -36.83
N ALA A 151 6.89 -1.30 -36.74
CA ALA A 151 6.21 -1.55 -35.48
C ALA A 151 6.95 -2.60 -34.63
N GLY A 152 7.36 -3.71 -35.24
CA GLY A 152 8.16 -4.74 -34.60
C GLY A 152 9.55 -4.27 -34.17
N ALA A 153 10.20 -3.39 -34.93
CA ALA A 153 11.48 -2.81 -34.52
C ALA A 153 11.33 -1.91 -33.27
N ALA A 154 10.29 -1.08 -33.23
CA ALA A 154 9.97 -0.25 -32.07
C ALA A 154 9.62 -1.11 -30.83
N TYR A 155 8.72 -2.07 -30.97
CA TYR A 155 8.30 -2.96 -29.89
C TYR A 155 9.45 -3.83 -29.33
N ARG A 156 10.33 -4.38 -30.18
CA ARG A 156 11.55 -5.06 -29.69
C ARG A 156 12.51 -4.11 -28.96
N THR A 157 12.56 -2.84 -29.36
CA THR A 157 13.39 -1.84 -28.67
C THR A 157 12.81 -1.50 -27.30
N GLN A 158 11.49 -1.33 -27.20
CA GLN A 158 10.77 -1.14 -25.94
C GLN A 158 10.95 -2.35 -25.00
N LEU A 159 10.67 -3.57 -25.47
CA LEU A 159 10.85 -4.80 -24.68
C LEU A 159 12.31 -5.03 -24.25
N SER A 160 13.29 -4.60 -25.06
CA SER A 160 14.71 -4.69 -24.69
C SER A 160 15.06 -3.72 -23.56
N ALA A 161 14.55 -2.48 -23.62
CA ALA A 161 14.69 -1.51 -22.52
C ALA A 161 13.96 -1.97 -21.25
N GLU A 162 12.75 -2.54 -21.38
CA GLU A 162 11.98 -3.07 -20.24
C GLU A 162 12.65 -4.31 -19.64
N ALA A 163 13.07 -5.29 -20.45
CA ALA A 163 13.80 -6.46 -19.97
C ALA A 163 15.13 -6.09 -19.28
N ALA A 164 15.79 -5.01 -19.73
CA ALA A 164 16.96 -4.46 -19.06
C ALA A 164 16.60 -3.83 -17.70
N ALA A 165 15.57 -2.98 -17.66
CA ALA A 165 15.07 -2.33 -16.44
C ALA A 165 14.62 -3.34 -15.36
N TYR A 166 13.83 -4.36 -15.74
CA TYR A 166 13.47 -5.47 -14.85
C TYR A 166 14.70 -6.23 -14.37
N SER A 167 15.65 -6.51 -15.28
CA SER A 167 16.89 -7.21 -14.93
C SER A 167 17.91 -6.36 -14.16
N GLU A 168 17.67 -5.06 -13.98
CA GLU A 168 18.41 -4.19 -13.05
C GLU A 168 17.67 -4.10 -11.72
N GLY A 169 16.37 -3.82 -11.75
CA GLY A 169 15.50 -3.81 -10.56
C GLY A 169 15.58 -5.11 -9.77
N HIS A 170 15.58 -6.28 -10.42
CA HIS A 170 15.75 -7.58 -9.75
C HIS A 170 17.09 -7.72 -8.98
N LYS A 171 18.19 -7.16 -9.52
CA LYS A 171 19.51 -7.11 -8.83
C LYS A 171 19.50 -6.17 -7.62
N VAL A 172 18.46 -5.35 -7.47
CA VAL A 172 18.21 -4.51 -6.29
C VAL A 172 17.16 -5.17 -5.39
N ARG A 173 16.11 -5.84 -5.93
CA ARG A 173 15.16 -6.67 -5.15
C ARG A 173 15.89 -7.69 -4.29
N THR A 174 16.85 -8.41 -4.87
CA THR A 174 17.68 -9.40 -4.14
C THR A 174 18.46 -8.78 -2.97
N LYS A 175 18.88 -7.52 -3.08
CA LYS A 175 19.49 -6.76 -1.97
C LYS A 175 18.45 -6.30 -0.95
N TYR A 176 17.25 -5.92 -1.39
CA TYR A 176 16.14 -5.55 -0.51
C TYR A 176 15.67 -6.74 0.33
N VAL A 177 15.51 -7.94 -0.25
CA VAL A 177 15.18 -9.16 0.50
C VAL A 177 16.28 -9.49 1.54
N ALA A 178 17.57 -9.33 1.19
CA ALA A 178 18.65 -9.50 2.16
C ALA A 178 18.65 -8.42 3.28
N LYS A 179 18.36 -7.16 2.94
CA LYS A 179 18.17 -6.05 3.91
C LYS A 179 16.98 -6.34 4.84
N ALA A 180 15.86 -6.83 4.30
CA ALA A 180 14.65 -7.19 5.03
C ALA A 180 14.89 -8.30 6.06
N GLN A 181 15.54 -9.39 5.65
CA GLN A 181 15.90 -10.50 6.54
C GLN A 181 16.81 -10.03 7.68
N GLY A 182 17.81 -9.20 7.38
CA GLY A 182 18.69 -8.61 8.39
C GLY A 182 17.96 -7.67 9.36
N LEU A 183 17.03 -6.85 8.87
CA LEU A 183 16.23 -5.93 9.69
C LEU A 183 15.24 -6.67 10.60
N ARG A 184 14.54 -7.70 10.12
CA ARG A 184 13.67 -8.54 10.98
C ARG A 184 14.49 -9.18 12.12
N GLN A 185 15.63 -9.80 11.82
CA GLN A 185 16.50 -10.39 12.85
C GLN A 185 17.00 -9.36 13.88
N GLN A 186 17.26 -8.12 13.46
CA GLN A 186 17.59 -7.02 14.36
C GLN A 186 16.41 -6.63 15.26
N TRP A 187 15.21 -6.50 14.70
CA TRP A 187 13.99 -6.19 15.47
C TRP A 187 13.61 -7.32 16.44
N GLU A 188 13.77 -8.59 16.06
CA GLU A 188 13.57 -9.76 16.93
C GLU A 188 14.55 -9.74 18.12
N SER A 189 15.83 -9.49 17.86
CA SER A 189 16.87 -9.35 18.89
C SER A 189 16.61 -8.15 19.82
N GLN A 190 16.15 -7.02 19.26
CA GLN A 190 15.73 -5.86 20.05
C GLN A 190 14.48 -6.14 20.89
N LEU A 191 13.51 -6.91 20.37
CA LEU A 191 12.28 -7.26 21.07
C LEU A 191 12.57 -8.16 22.28
N GLU A 192 13.37 -9.20 22.11
CA GLU A 192 13.74 -10.09 23.21
C GLU A 192 14.57 -9.36 24.28
N LYS A 193 15.45 -8.42 23.88
CA LYS A 193 16.13 -7.54 24.82
C LYS A 193 15.13 -6.62 25.55
N ALA A 194 14.21 -5.98 24.84
CA ALA A 194 13.22 -5.07 25.42
C ALA A 194 12.27 -5.81 26.39
N LYS A 195 11.88 -7.04 26.08
CA LYS A 195 11.14 -7.93 26.99
C LYS A 195 11.94 -8.29 28.24
N ALA A 196 13.21 -8.67 28.08
CA ALA A 196 14.09 -8.97 29.21
C ALA A 196 14.36 -7.74 30.09
N ASP A 197 14.45 -6.54 29.53
CA ASP A 197 14.63 -5.29 30.28
C ASP A 197 13.32 -4.80 30.93
N LYS A 198 12.17 -4.98 30.26
CA LYS A 198 10.83 -4.78 30.84
C LYS A 198 10.63 -5.61 32.10
N LEU A 199 10.87 -6.93 32.03
CA LEU A 199 10.74 -7.85 33.19
C LEU A 199 11.61 -7.42 34.40
N LYS A 200 12.79 -6.81 34.15
CA LYS A 200 13.64 -6.26 35.23
C LYS A 200 13.02 -5.01 35.86
N GLN A 201 12.44 -4.11 35.06
CA GLN A 201 11.75 -2.93 35.60
C GLN A 201 10.42 -3.30 36.28
N GLU A 202 9.68 -4.30 35.80
CA GLU A 202 8.48 -4.83 36.49
C GLU A 202 8.82 -5.37 37.89
N ALA A 203 9.91 -6.14 38.01
CA ALA A 203 10.39 -6.62 39.30
C ALA A 203 10.81 -5.46 40.22
N LYS A 204 11.49 -4.44 39.68
CA LYS A 204 11.99 -3.29 40.46
C LYS A 204 10.88 -2.30 40.85
N GLU A 205 9.90 -2.05 39.99
CA GLU A 205 8.70 -1.28 40.30
C GLU A 205 7.96 -1.94 41.46
N LYS A 206 7.75 -3.26 41.40
CA LYS A 206 7.08 -4.02 42.45
C LYS A 206 7.82 -4.00 43.79
N GLU A 207 9.15 -4.09 43.77
CA GLU A 207 9.99 -3.96 44.96
C GLU A 207 9.90 -2.54 45.57
N LEU A 208 10.03 -1.50 44.73
CA LEU A 208 9.97 -0.11 45.17
C LEU A 208 8.56 0.31 45.60
N LYS A 209 7.51 -0.26 45.01
CA LYS A 209 6.13 -0.09 45.42
C LYS A 209 5.89 -0.67 46.81
N ALA A 210 6.35 -1.90 47.07
CA ALA A 210 6.28 -2.49 48.41
C ALA A 210 7.11 -1.70 49.44
N ARG A 211 8.27 -1.15 49.05
CA ARG A 211 9.07 -0.24 49.89
C ARG A 211 8.32 1.06 50.17
N LYS A 212 7.70 1.66 49.16
CA LYS A 212 6.87 2.88 49.27
C LYS A 212 5.71 2.67 50.23
N GLU A 213 4.88 1.65 49.98
CA GLU A 213 3.72 1.32 50.81
C GLU A 213 4.12 1.07 52.28
N ALA A 214 5.26 0.40 52.53
CA ALA A 214 5.78 0.18 53.88
C ALA A 214 6.29 1.46 54.56
N VAL A 215 7.00 2.34 53.83
CA VAL A 215 7.54 3.60 54.35
C VAL A 215 6.42 4.62 54.61
N GLU A 216 5.43 4.73 53.71
CA GLU A 216 4.25 5.58 53.88
C GLU A 216 3.36 5.09 55.05
N ALA A 217 3.19 3.78 55.22
CA ALA A 217 2.48 3.21 56.37
C ALA A 217 3.21 3.48 57.70
N ALA A 218 4.54 3.44 57.71
CA ALA A 218 5.35 3.75 58.88
C ALA A 218 5.33 5.25 59.23
N GLU A 219 5.42 6.14 58.23
CA GLU A 219 5.25 7.60 58.41
C GLU A 219 3.87 7.94 59.00
N LYS A 220 2.81 7.33 58.45
CA LYS A 220 1.45 7.45 58.99
C LYS A 220 1.34 6.95 60.42
N ALA A 221 1.87 5.76 60.74
CA ALA A 221 1.84 5.22 62.10
C ALA A 221 2.62 6.11 63.09
N GLN A 222 3.73 6.72 62.67
CA GLN A 222 4.50 7.70 63.44
C GLN A 222 3.72 9.00 63.67
N ARG A 223 2.97 9.48 62.68
CA ARG A 223 2.06 10.63 62.81
C ARG A 223 0.94 10.34 63.81
N GLU A 224 0.24 9.22 63.65
CA GLU A 224 -0.82 8.75 64.56
C GLU A 224 -0.31 8.54 66.00
N TRP A 225 0.90 7.99 66.17
CA TRP A 225 1.52 7.81 67.48
C TRP A 225 1.90 9.16 68.13
N ARG A 226 2.46 10.11 67.36
CA ARG A 226 2.73 11.48 67.85
C ARG A 226 1.45 12.16 68.34
N GLU A 227 0.36 12.07 67.57
CA GLU A 227 -0.95 12.59 67.99
C GLU A 227 -1.48 11.90 69.26
N GLN A 228 -1.34 10.58 69.40
CA GLN A 228 -1.75 9.86 70.59
C GLN A 228 -0.96 10.30 71.83
N GLN A 229 0.36 10.50 71.70
CA GLN A 229 1.20 11.04 72.77
C GLN A 229 0.80 12.48 73.15
N GLU A 230 0.51 13.34 72.18
CA GLU A 230 0.06 14.71 72.43
C GLU A 230 -1.30 14.76 73.14
N LYS A 231 -2.27 13.93 72.68
CA LYS A 231 -3.59 13.78 73.30
C LYS A 231 -3.46 13.23 74.73
N ALA A 232 -2.56 12.27 74.96
CA ALA A 232 -2.28 11.73 76.29
C ALA A 232 -1.59 12.74 77.22
N ALA A 233 -0.64 13.54 76.71
CA ALA A 233 0.03 14.59 77.47
C ALA A 233 -0.97 15.69 77.91
N LYS A 234 -1.80 16.17 77.00
CA LYS A 234 -2.88 17.14 77.28
C LYS A 234 -3.92 16.61 78.28
N ALA A 235 -4.14 15.29 78.33
CA ALA A 235 -5.00 14.65 79.32
C ALA A 235 -4.33 14.37 80.68
N ALA A 236 -3.00 14.45 80.75
CA ALA A 236 -2.20 14.23 81.97
C ALA A 236 -1.77 15.53 82.65
N GLU A 237 -1.93 16.68 81.99
CA GLU A 237 -1.67 18.00 82.57
C GLU A 237 -2.72 18.33 83.65
N PRO A 238 -2.33 18.58 84.91
CA PRO A 238 -3.29 18.85 85.97
C PRO A 238 -3.88 20.25 85.82
N ALA A 239 -5.21 20.36 85.85
CA ALA A 239 -5.92 21.63 85.72
C ALA A 239 -5.41 22.68 86.72
N ALA A 240 -4.74 23.72 86.21
CA ALA A 240 -4.31 24.85 87.00
C ALA A 240 -5.54 25.64 87.50
N PRO A 241 -5.55 26.10 88.77
CA PRO A 241 -6.69 26.82 89.31
C PRO A 241 -6.83 28.22 88.69
N GLU A 242 -8.05 28.60 88.33
CA GLU A 242 -8.38 29.96 87.90
C GLU A 242 -8.01 30.99 88.98
N GLN A 243 -7.42 32.12 88.57
CA GLN A 243 -7.25 33.28 89.43
C GLN A 243 -8.23 34.39 89.02
N PRO A 244 -8.96 35.01 89.97
CA PRO A 244 -9.90 36.09 89.67
C PRO A 244 -9.18 37.39 89.25
N PRO A 245 -9.87 38.32 88.54
CA PRO A 245 -9.22 39.46 87.91
C PRO A 245 -8.67 40.49 88.90
N ALA A 246 -7.44 40.96 88.63
CA ALA A 246 -6.81 42.09 89.32
C ALA A 246 -6.92 43.38 88.48
N LEU A 247 -6.98 44.53 89.14
CA LEU A 247 -7.23 45.83 88.50
C LEU A 247 -5.97 46.45 87.88
N ALA A 248 -6.17 47.28 86.85
CA ALA A 248 -5.12 48.07 86.21
C ALA A 248 -4.72 49.31 87.03
N PRO A 249 -3.46 49.77 86.88
CA PRO A 249 -3.05 51.16 87.09
C PRO A 249 -2.58 51.83 85.78
N GLU A 250 -2.69 53.15 85.70
CA GLU A 250 -2.18 53.97 84.58
C GLU A 250 -0.68 54.29 84.74
N GLY A 251 0.04 54.58 83.64
CA GLY A 251 1.40 55.13 83.70
C GLY A 251 2.20 55.14 82.39
N ALA A 252 2.28 56.29 81.73
CA ALA A 252 3.28 56.61 80.69
C ALA A 252 4.58 57.16 81.35
N PRO A 253 5.73 57.41 80.65
CA PRO A 253 5.95 57.45 79.20
C PRO A 253 7.21 56.70 78.68
N ALA A 254 7.50 56.83 77.37
CA ALA A 254 8.65 56.24 76.67
C ALA A 254 9.95 57.09 76.74
N PRO A 255 11.09 56.49 76.36
CA PRO A 255 11.97 57.15 75.36
C PRO A 255 12.63 56.19 74.33
N PRO A 256 12.67 56.53 73.02
CA PRO A 256 13.50 55.86 72.02
C PRO A 256 14.41 56.79 71.19
N VAL A 257 15.68 56.39 71.01
CA VAL A 257 16.69 56.91 70.02
C VAL A 257 17.83 55.87 69.94
N VAL A 258 18.60 55.66 68.87
CA VAL A 258 18.87 56.36 67.59
C VAL A 258 18.96 55.32 66.41
N PRO A 259 19.24 55.66 65.12
CA PRO A 259 18.62 54.98 63.96
C PRO A 259 19.58 54.35 62.92
N GLN A 260 19.02 53.84 61.81
CA GLN A 260 19.37 54.18 60.40
C GLN A 260 18.22 53.66 59.50
N GLU A 261 17.50 54.47 58.71
CA GLU A 261 17.86 55.28 57.51
C GLU A 261 17.90 54.44 56.21
N GLY A 262 16.96 54.67 55.28
CA GLY A 262 16.97 54.10 53.91
C GLY A 262 15.62 53.60 53.36
N GLY A 263 14.92 54.45 52.60
CA GLY A 263 13.85 54.11 51.65
C GLY A 263 13.93 55.08 50.45
N PRO A 264 12.84 55.36 49.68
CA PRO A 264 11.55 54.66 49.54
C PRO A 264 11.66 53.58 48.43
N GLU A 265 10.80 53.26 47.43
CA GLU A 265 9.52 53.70 46.80
C GLU A 265 8.86 52.43 46.18
N GLU A 266 7.54 52.23 46.00
CA GLU A 266 6.29 52.86 46.48
C GLU A 266 5.17 51.78 46.51
N GLY A 267 3.96 52.10 47.01
CA GLY A 267 2.79 51.18 47.00
C GLY A 267 1.97 51.24 45.69
N GLN A 268 0.75 50.67 45.60
CA GLN A 268 -0.11 50.09 46.64
C GLN A 268 -0.94 48.89 46.12
N SER A 269 -1.39 48.05 47.04
CA SER A 269 -2.37 46.96 46.84
C SER A 269 -3.72 47.29 47.46
N GLU A 270 -4.79 46.69 46.94
CA GLU A 270 -5.95 46.03 47.63
C GLU A 270 -6.97 45.66 46.52
N GLY A 271 -7.78 44.59 46.57
CA GLY A 271 -8.68 44.14 47.63
C GLY A 271 -10.09 44.70 47.36
N GLY A 272 -11.22 43.98 47.44
CA GLY A 272 -11.51 42.56 47.71
C GLY A 272 -13.04 42.36 47.86
N GLU A 273 -13.56 41.18 47.49
CA GLU A 273 -14.89 40.60 47.82
C GLU A 273 -16.23 41.35 47.54
N GLU A 274 -17.01 40.75 46.61
CA GLU A 274 -18.43 40.31 46.69
C GLU A 274 -19.69 41.24 46.83
N ALA A 275 -20.75 40.77 46.12
CA ALA A 275 -22.19 40.67 46.50
C ALA A 275 -23.28 41.67 46.01
N GLU A 276 -24.29 41.07 45.33
CA GLU A 276 -25.76 41.32 45.36
C GLU A 276 -26.49 42.55 44.70
N ALA A 277 -27.33 42.23 43.70
CA ALA A 277 -28.69 42.75 43.35
C ALA A 277 -28.91 44.27 42.99
N ALA A 278 -29.93 44.72 42.22
CA ALA A 278 -31.19 44.14 41.70
C ALA A 278 -31.84 45.01 40.55
N LEU A 279 -32.88 44.48 39.85
CA LEU A 279 -34.01 45.19 39.18
C LEU A 279 -33.72 46.12 37.94
N GLU A 280 -34.60 46.41 36.95
CA GLU A 280 -35.93 45.89 36.50
C GLU A 280 -36.33 46.45 35.09
N GLY A 281 -37.16 45.73 34.30
CA GLY A 281 -37.94 46.26 33.16
C GLY A 281 -37.27 46.35 31.76
N THR A 282 -37.98 46.38 30.60
CA THR A 282 -39.43 46.23 30.27
C THR A 282 -39.64 45.65 28.84
N GLU A 283 -40.90 45.32 28.49
CA GLU A 283 -41.36 44.50 27.34
C GLU A 283 -41.53 45.22 25.98
N THR A 284 -41.65 44.42 24.90
CA THR A 284 -42.58 44.48 23.73
C THR A 284 -41.94 43.79 22.51
N GLU A 285 -42.60 43.20 21.50
CA GLU A 285 -43.91 42.56 21.21
C GLU A 285 -44.11 42.67 19.68
N GLY A 286 -44.73 41.68 19.04
CA GLY A 286 -45.10 41.70 17.62
C GLY A 286 -44.00 41.23 16.64
N GLY A 287 -44.26 40.43 15.61
CA GLY A 287 -45.50 39.73 15.24
C GLY A 287 -45.83 39.86 13.74
N GLY A 288 -45.91 38.74 13.02
CA GLY A 288 -46.31 38.70 11.61
C GLY A 288 -45.88 37.41 10.91
N ALA A 289 -46.83 36.75 10.25
CA ALA A 289 -46.61 35.60 9.38
C ALA A 289 -47.52 35.75 8.16
N GLU A 290 -47.11 35.21 7.01
CA GLU A 290 -48.01 34.93 5.89
C GLU A 290 -47.44 33.81 5.01
N GLU A 291 -48.32 33.13 4.27
CA GLU A 291 -48.02 31.94 3.47
C GLU A 291 -47.85 32.29 1.98
N GLY A 292 -47.27 31.39 1.18
CA GLY A 292 -47.14 31.57 -0.27
C GLY A 292 -46.87 30.23 -0.98
N GLU A 293 -47.67 29.92 -1.99
CA GLU A 293 -47.75 28.61 -2.65
C GLU A 293 -47.47 28.71 -4.17
N GLU A 294 -47.13 27.57 -4.79
CA GLU A 294 -46.86 27.39 -6.23
C GLU A 294 -45.62 28.17 -6.79
N ALA A 295 -45.07 27.91 -7.99
CA ALA A 295 -45.43 26.95 -9.05
C ALA A 295 -44.16 26.37 -9.72
N ALA A 296 -44.31 25.28 -10.48
CA ALA A 296 -43.29 24.82 -11.43
C ALA A 296 -43.49 25.43 -12.83
N PRO A 297 -42.44 25.74 -13.60
CA PRO A 297 -42.56 26.17 -15.00
C PRO A 297 -42.75 24.98 -15.95
N GLU A 298 -43.49 25.21 -17.04
CA GLU A 298 -44.00 24.17 -17.95
C GLU A 298 -43.05 23.81 -19.12
N VAL A 299 -43.35 22.68 -19.79
CA VAL A 299 -42.71 22.23 -21.03
C VAL A 299 -43.54 22.65 -22.25
N PRO A 300 -43.01 23.42 -23.22
CA PRO A 300 -43.64 23.63 -24.53
C PRO A 300 -43.34 22.45 -25.50
N PRO A 301 -44.27 22.05 -26.39
CA PRO A 301 -44.19 20.76 -27.09
C PRO A 301 -43.63 20.79 -28.53
N LEU A 302 -43.05 19.64 -28.90
CA LEU A 302 -43.04 18.93 -30.20
C LEU A 302 -43.08 19.71 -31.54
N GLY A 303 -42.12 19.38 -32.40
CA GLY A 303 -42.23 19.45 -33.85
C GLY A 303 -41.36 18.37 -34.51
N GLU A 304 -41.97 17.47 -35.29
CA GLU A 304 -41.28 16.49 -36.13
C GLU A 304 -41.10 17.07 -37.54
N GLU A 305 -39.99 16.78 -38.24
CA GLU A 305 -39.97 16.25 -39.62
C GLU A 305 -38.54 16.06 -40.18
N ASP A 306 -38.43 15.03 -41.02
CA ASP A 306 -37.47 14.76 -42.11
C ASP A 306 -35.94 14.69 -41.95
N ALA A 307 -35.44 13.64 -42.62
CA ALA A 307 -34.11 13.08 -42.55
C ALA A 307 -33.06 13.71 -43.49
N ALA A 308 -31.80 13.38 -43.18
CA ALA A 308 -30.74 13.09 -44.15
C ALA A 308 -30.21 14.22 -45.07
N ALA A 309 -29.46 15.17 -44.49
CA ALA A 309 -28.20 15.64 -45.09
C ALA A 309 -27.28 16.31 -44.06
N HIS A 310 -26.08 15.74 -43.83
CA HIS A 310 -24.78 16.43 -43.67
C HIS A 310 -23.73 15.48 -43.07
N ALA A 311 -22.86 14.93 -43.93
CA ALA A 311 -21.67 14.22 -43.48
C ALA A 311 -20.59 15.25 -43.09
N GLY A 312 -20.57 15.64 -41.82
CA GLY A 312 -19.48 16.44 -41.24
C GLY A 312 -18.28 15.55 -40.91
N GLN A 313 -17.09 15.91 -41.40
CA GLN A 313 -15.85 15.33 -40.89
C GLN A 313 -15.65 15.83 -39.46
N LEU A 314 -15.63 14.92 -38.49
CA LEU A 314 -15.32 15.22 -37.10
C LEU A 314 -13.88 15.73 -37.00
N SER A 315 -13.63 16.68 -36.10
CA SER A 315 -12.25 17.06 -35.78
C SER A 315 -11.49 15.87 -35.16
N ALA A 316 -10.16 15.86 -35.30
CA ALA A 316 -9.33 14.83 -34.66
C ALA A 316 -9.48 14.82 -33.13
N GLU A 317 -9.85 15.97 -32.53
CA GLU A 317 -10.13 16.10 -31.11
C GLU A 317 -11.49 15.46 -30.74
N GLU A 318 -12.56 15.71 -31.49
CA GLU A 318 -13.86 15.04 -31.27
C GLU A 318 -13.76 13.52 -31.49
N LEU A 319 -12.97 13.09 -32.49
CA LEU A 319 -12.68 11.68 -32.70
C LEU A 319 -11.94 11.09 -31.48
N GLY A 320 -10.92 11.80 -30.98
CA GLY A 320 -10.20 11.44 -29.75
C GLY A 320 -11.12 11.36 -28.51
N ARG A 321 -11.98 12.37 -28.29
CA ARG A 321 -12.97 12.40 -27.20
C ARG A 321 -13.97 11.23 -27.31
N ARG A 322 -14.44 10.87 -28.51
CA ARG A 322 -15.35 9.72 -28.75
C ARG A 322 -14.67 8.36 -28.65
N VAL A 323 -13.40 8.24 -29.02
CA VAL A 323 -12.62 7.03 -28.74
C VAL A 323 -12.44 6.89 -27.22
N ALA A 324 -12.05 7.95 -26.52
CA ALA A 324 -11.85 7.92 -25.07
C ALA A 324 -13.12 7.51 -24.30
N SER A 325 -14.29 8.11 -24.58
CA SER A 325 -15.54 7.75 -23.89
C SER A 325 -15.96 6.30 -24.10
N ARG A 326 -15.67 5.72 -25.29
CA ARG A 326 -15.89 4.30 -25.60
C ARG A 326 -14.99 3.33 -24.80
N TRP A 327 -13.91 3.81 -24.18
CA TRP A 327 -13.06 3.03 -23.27
C TRP A 327 -13.31 3.30 -21.78
N THR A 328 -13.88 4.46 -21.41
CA THR A 328 -14.01 4.87 -19.99
C THR A 328 -15.40 4.73 -19.37
N HIS A 329 -16.45 4.53 -20.18
CA HIS A 329 -17.84 4.34 -19.69
C HIS A 329 -18.37 5.45 -18.75
N ASN A 330 -17.93 6.70 -18.95
CA ASN A 330 -18.50 7.87 -18.30
C ASN A 330 -18.56 9.04 -19.30
N GLU A 331 -19.73 9.70 -19.43
CA GLU A 331 -19.96 10.75 -20.43
C GLU A 331 -19.71 12.18 -19.91
N GLU A 332 -19.58 12.37 -18.59
CA GLU A 332 -19.43 13.71 -17.98
C GLU A 332 -18.07 13.88 -17.27
N ALA A 333 -17.08 14.47 -17.98
CA ALA A 333 -16.09 15.44 -17.44
C ALA A 333 -14.89 15.72 -18.37
N VAL A 334 -15.03 16.60 -19.37
CA VAL A 334 -13.88 17.35 -19.95
C VAL A 334 -14.30 18.78 -20.30
N GLY A 335 -14.08 19.71 -19.36
CA GLY A 335 -14.13 21.15 -19.63
C GLY A 335 -12.88 21.64 -20.35
N ASP A 336 -12.97 22.74 -21.09
CA ASP A 336 -11.92 23.18 -22.00
C ASP A 336 -10.64 23.64 -21.31
N VAL A 337 -9.49 23.23 -21.87
CA VAL A 337 -8.16 23.74 -21.52
C VAL A 337 -7.50 24.24 -22.80
N GLN A 338 -7.44 25.57 -22.94
CA GLN A 338 -6.87 26.22 -24.11
C GLN A 338 -5.33 26.16 -24.06
N LEU A 339 -4.73 25.46 -25.02
CA LEU A 339 -3.27 25.34 -25.15
C LEU A 339 -2.70 26.47 -26.00
N GLU A 340 -1.68 27.17 -25.49
CA GLU A 340 -0.86 28.10 -26.27
C GLU A 340 0.63 27.69 -26.27
N ALA A 341 1.25 27.88 -27.44
CA ALA A 341 2.69 28.00 -27.69
C ALA A 341 3.62 26.82 -27.32
N GLU A 342 3.92 25.98 -28.32
CA GLU A 342 5.29 25.49 -28.49
C GLU A 342 6.23 26.68 -28.79
N GLN A 343 7.35 26.81 -28.09
CA GLN A 343 8.67 27.23 -28.62
C GLN A 343 9.73 27.41 -27.53
N LYS A 344 10.56 26.37 -27.33
CA LYS A 344 12.03 26.48 -27.18
C LYS A 344 12.66 25.09 -27.08
N LEU A 345 13.42 24.74 -28.12
CA LEU A 345 14.44 23.69 -28.06
C LEU A 345 15.79 24.33 -27.70
N ASP A 346 16.75 23.46 -27.36
CA ASP A 346 18.21 23.71 -27.37
C ASP A 346 18.78 24.76 -26.41
N GLN A 347 18.86 24.43 -25.11
CA GLN A 347 20.09 24.55 -24.29
C GLN A 347 19.94 23.88 -22.91
N GLU A 348 21.00 23.90 -22.09
CA GLU A 348 21.07 23.39 -20.70
C GLU A 348 21.02 21.85 -20.52
N GLY A 349 21.45 21.11 -21.54
CA GLY A 349 21.75 19.67 -21.45
C GLY A 349 23.17 19.32 -21.01
N GLU A 350 23.86 20.17 -20.23
CA GLU A 350 25.31 20.00 -19.97
C GLU A 350 25.83 20.75 -18.70
N ASP A 351 25.41 20.40 -17.47
CA ASP A 351 26.12 20.87 -16.24
C ASP A 351 25.95 20.05 -14.92
N TRP A 352 24.98 19.12 -14.78
CA TRP A 352 24.74 18.38 -13.50
C TRP A 352 25.78 17.28 -13.15
N ALA A 353 27.03 17.45 -13.56
CA ALA A 353 28.11 16.44 -13.40
C ALA A 353 29.19 16.83 -12.36
N ALA A 354 29.11 18.03 -11.77
CA ALA A 354 30.21 18.60 -10.99
C ALA A 354 30.04 18.54 -9.45
N GLU A 355 28.84 18.79 -8.91
CA GLU A 355 28.68 19.09 -7.47
C GLU A 355 28.59 17.86 -6.55
N ALA A 356 28.49 16.65 -7.09
CA ALA A 356 28.30 15.40 -6.32
C ALA A 356 29.60 14.86 -5.68
N ARG A 357 30.52 15.70 -5.19
CA ARG A 357 31.86 15.24 -4.77
C ARG A 357 32.59 15.95 -3.62
N GLU A 358 32.00 16.95 -2.95
CA GLU A 358 32.70 17.67 -1.86
C GLU A 358 32.02 17.56 -0.48
N GLU A 359 30.78 17.07 -0.39
CA GLU A 359 30.03 16.93 0.88
C GLU A 359 30.21 15.53 1.55
N ALA A 360 31.42 14.97 1.50
CA ALA A 360 31.72 13.63 2.01
C ALA A 360 32.75 13.57 3.16
N GLU A 361 33.37 14.70 3.53
CA GLU A 361 34.42 14.76 4.57
C GLU A 361 34.22 15.92 5.56
N GLN A 362 33.17 15.91 6.38
CA GLN A 362 33.16 16.72 7.60
C GLN A 362 32.49 16.06 8.82
N TYR A 363 33.29 16.00 9.90
CA TYR A 363 32.97 15.66 11.29
C TYR A 363 32.45 14.26 11.62
N GLY A 364 33.19 13.62 12.53
CA GLY A 364 32.68 12.57 13.41
C GLY A 364 32.90 12.92 14.87
N GLU A 365 32.18 12.20 15.73
CA GLU A 365 32.56 11.87 17.13
C GLU A 365 32.81 13.00 18.14
N VAL A 366 31.73 13.39 18.85
CA VAL A 366 31.73 13.56 20.31
C VAL A 366 30.40 13.03 20.86
N GLY A 367 30.37 12.45 22.06
CA GLY A 367 29.14 12.09 22.78
C GLY A 367 28.95 12.93 24.05
N GLY A 368 27.77 12.89 24.66
CA GLY A 368 27.49 13.59 25.93
C GLY A 368 26.01 13.63 26.28
N GLU A 369 25.69 13.22 27.50
CA GLU A 369 24.34 13.18 28.09
C GLU A 369 23.99 14.53 28.75
N GLU A 370 22.70 14.94 28.77
CA GLU A 370 21.90 15.22 29.99
C GLU A 370 20.50 15.82 29.64
N LEU A 371 19.62 15.97 30.64
CA LEU A 371 18.17 16.22 30.58
C LEU A 371 17.78 17.67 30.91
N VAL A 372 16.59 18.09 30.48
CA VAL A 372 15.67 18.99 31.23
C VAL A 372 14.22 18.55 30.95
N GLU A 373 13.34 18.60 31.96
CA GLU A 373 11.89 18.32 31.85
C GLU A 373 11.04 19.60 31.94
N GLU A 374 9.81 19.54 31.40
CA GLU A 374 8.55 20.12 31.93
C GLU A 374 7.41 19.70 30.95
N GLY A 375 6.14 19.52 31.31
CA GLY A 375 5.45 19.56 32.61
C GLY A 375 3.92 19.70 32.36
N GLY A 376 3.05 18.92 33.01
CA GLY A 376 1.59 19.03 32.79
C GLY A 376 0.75 17.92 33.47
N GLU A 377 -0.38 18.29 34.07
CA GLU A 377 -1.10 17.49 35.08
C GLU A 377 -2.50 16.97 34.66
N THR A 378 -3.13 16.28 35.62
CA THR A 378 -4.53 15.82 35.72
C THR A 378 -4.86 14.44 35.12
N GLY A 379 -5.70 13.60 35.77
CA GLY A 379 -6.27 13.69 37.12
C GLY A 379 -7.56 12.87 37.28
N GLY A 380 -7.83 12.31 38.46
CA GLY A 380 -9.12 11.69 38.80
C GLY A 380 -9.04 10.28 39.39
N GLU A 381 -9.70 10.08 40.53
CA GLU A 381 -9.88 8.79 41.20
C GLU A 381 -11.18 8.11 40.78
N THR A 382 -11.25 6.78 40.88
CA THR A 382 -12.11 6.02 41.82
C THR A 382 -12.02 4.51 41.54
N GLY A 383 -12.46 3.66 42.47
CA GLY A 383 -12.40 2.20 42.32
C GLY A 383 -13.53 1.46 43.00
N GLY A 384 -13.53 0.14 42.86
CA GLY A 384 -14.49 -0.80 43.47
C GLY A 384 -15.41 -1.49 42.45
N GLU A 385 -15.86 -2.74 42.63
CA GLU A 385 -15.56 -3.78 43.64
C GLU A 385 -15.89 -5.16 43.02
N THR A 386 -15.80 -6.26 43.79
CA THR A 386 -16.34 -7.62 43.50
C THR A 386 -15.64 -8.43 42.39
N GLU A 387 -15.59 -9.78 42.41
CA GLU A 387 -15.93 -10.79 43.44
C GLU A 387 -15.08 -12.07 43.22
N THR A 388 -15.06 -13.01 44.18
CA THR A 388 -14.22 -14.22 44.12
C THR A 388 -14.99 -15.54 44.29
N ALA A 389 -14.78 -16.48 43.37
CA ALA A 389 -15.18 -17.89 43.46
C ALA A 389 -14.42 -18.74 42.40
N GLU A 390 -14.11 -20.04 42.55
CA GLU A 390 -14.01 -20.89 43.75
C GLU A 390 -13.05 -22.08 43.48
N VAL A 391 -12.74 -22.84 44.54
CA VAL A 391 -11.99 -24.12 44.64
C VAL A 391 -12.40 -25.23 43.61
N PRO A 392 -11.60 -26.31 43.32
CA PRO A 392 -10.90 -27.14 44.32
C PRO A 392 -9.56 -27.85 44.01
N ALA A 393 -8.96 -28.25 45.14
CA ALA A 393 -7.83 -29.12 45.46
C ALA A 393 -7.47 -30.37 44.62
N THR A 394 -6.19 -30.77 44.75
CA THR A 394 -5.73 -32.18 44.86
C THR A 394 -4.64 -32.33 45.93
N GLU A 395 -4.56 -33.48 46.59
CA GLU A 395 -3.55 -33.78 47.63
C GLU A 395 -2.18 -34.21 47.08
N THR A 396 -1.10 -33.91 47.81
CA THR A 396 -0.14 -34.94 48.30
C THR A 396 0.52 -34.45 49.59
N GLY A 397 0.92 -35.37 50.48
CA GLY A 397 1.61 -35.05 51.75
C GLY A 397 3.13 -34.92 51.62
N SER A 398 3.91 -34.98 52.72
CA SER A 398 3.54 -35.32 54.09
C SER A 398 4.63 -34.95 55.11
N LEU A 399 4.27 -34.95 56.40
CA LEU A 399 5.15 -35.09 57.58
C LEU A 399 6.34 -34.11 57.75
N LEU A 400 6.17 -33.14 58.65
CA LEU A 400 6.87 -33.14 59.95
C LEU A 400 6.15 -32.24 60.98
N ALA A 401 6.47 -32.42 62.26
CA ALA A 401 5.96 -31.68 63.43
C ALA A 401 4.48 -31.93 63.85
N SER A 402 4.20 -33.09 64.47
CA SER A 402 3.05 -33.27 65.36
C SER A 402 3.38 -34.09 66.61
N VAL A 403 4.06 -33.48 67.59
CA VAL A 403 4.08 -33.90 69.00
C VAL A 403 4.29 -32.68 69.90
N THR A 404 3.23 -32.15 70.54
CA THR A 404 3.21 -31.55 71.91
C THR A 404 1.85 -30.91 72.24
N GLY A 405 0.76 -31.64 71.96
CA GLY A 405 -0.61 -31.15 72.18
C GLY A 405 -1.30 -31.70 73.44
N PHE A 406 -0.78 -31.46 74.65
CA PHE A 406 -1.56 -31.63 75.90
C PHE A 406 -0.94 -30.88 77.11
N PHE A 407 -1.77 -30.55 78.11
CA PHE A 407 -1.42 -29.91 79.41
C PHE A 407 -0.88 -28.46 79.43
N ARG A 408 -1.76 -27.50 79.09
CA ARG A 408 -2.23 -26.44 80.03
C ARG A 408 -3.46 -25.77 79.41
N ARG A 409 -4.67 -26.01 79.93
CA ARG A 409 -5.26 -25.47 81.16
C ARG A 409 -5.65 -23.99 81.00
N VAL A 410 -6.96 -23.75 81.00
CA VAL A 410 -7.63 -22.44 81.03
C VAL A 410 -6.89 -21.45 81.93
N LEU A 411 -6.54 -20.30 81.35
CA LEU A 411 -6.26 -19.06 82.09
C LEU A 411 -7.48 -18.14 81.93
N PRO A 412 -7.85 -17.37 82.97
CA PRO A 412 -8.91 -16.38 82.86
C PRO A 412 -8.47 -15.21 81.98
N GLU A 413 -9.46 -14.48 81.47
CA GLU A 413 -9.40 -13.31 80.57
C GLU A 413 -8.74 -12.06 81.20
N SER A 414 -8.03 -12.22 82.32
CA SER A 414 -7.61 -11.14 83.22
C SER A 414 -6.10 -10.93 83.31
N VAL A 415 -5.29 -11.57 82.45
CA VAL A 415 -3.86 -11.26 82.27
C VAL A 415 -3.48 -11.27 80.78
N ALA A 416 -4.26 -10.56 79.96
CA ALA A 416 -3.66 -9.94 78.78
C ALA A 416 -2.54 -9.02 79.30
N ARG A 417 -1.28 -9.37 79.03
CA ARG A 417 -0.18 -8.44 79.29
C ARG A 417 -0.43 -7.19 78.47
N LEU A 418 -0.45 -6.03 79.13
CA LEU A 418 -0.31 -4.73 78.49
C LEU A 418 1.08 -4.66 77.83
N VAL A 419 1.20 -5.28 76.65
CA VAL A 419 2.14 -4.87 75.63
C VAL A 419 1.62 -3.54 75.14
N VAL A 420 1.97 -2.46 75.85
CA VAL A 420 1.87 -1.11 75.32
C VAL A 420 2.62 -1.15 73.99
N PRO A 421 1.99 -0.82 72.86
CA PRO A 421 2.67 -0.84 71.57
C PRO A 421 3.89 0.08 71.68
N GLY A 422 5.06 -0.46 71.35
CA GLY A 422 6.29 0.32 71.31
C GLY A 422 6.15 1.47 70.31
N PRO A 423 6.99 2.52 70.42
CA PRO A 423 7.03 3.56 69.39
C PRO A 423 7.23 2.91 68.00
N PRO A 424 6.50 3.36 66.97
CA PRO A 424 6.70 2.90 65.60
C PRO A 424 8.13 3.21 65.13
N PRO A 425 8.63 2.50 64.10
CA PRO A 425 9.94 2.79 63.52
C PRO A 425 10.00 4.24 63.03
N HIS A 426 11.08 4.95 63.36
CA HIS A 426 11.23 6.35 63.01
C HIS A 426 11.62 6.54 61.54
N VAL A 427 10.67 6.95 60.71
CA VAL A 427 10.86 7.41 59.33
C VAL A 427 11.18 8.90 59.32
N GLN A 428 11.99 9.34 58.34
CA GLN A 428 12.19 10.76 58.02
C GLN A 428 11.38 11.12 56.77
N ASP A 429 10.78 12.31 56.75
CA ASP A 429 9.89 12.74 55.66
C ASP A 429 10.62 12.71 54.29
N SER A 430 11.92 13.04 54.27
CA SER A 430 12.81 12.94 53.11
C SER A 430 13.09 11.51 52.62
N GLU A 431 12.95 10.49 53.48
CA GLU A 431 13.00 9.08 53.06
C GLU A 431 11.72 8.70 52.31
N VAL A 432 10.56 9.21 52.75
CA VAL A 432 9.29 9.01 52.05
C VAL A 432 9.34 9.65 50.65
N GLU A 433 9.84 10.88 50.56
CA GLU A 433 10.04 11.59 49.29
C GLU A 433 11.04 10.87 48.38
N SER A 434 12.18 10.42 48.92
CA SER A 434 13.17 9.62 48.17
C SER A 434 12.57 8.34 47.60
N VAL A 435 11.79 7.59 48.38
CA VAL A 435 11.19 6.32 47.92
C VAL A 435 10.04 6.55 46.93
N ARG A 436 9.26 7.64 47.08
CA ARG A 436 8.30 8.09 46.05
C ARG A 436 9.00 8.39 44.72
N ALA A 437 10.10 9.15 44.75
CA ALA A 437 10.87 9.48 43.57
C ALA A 437 11.50 8.23 42.90
N GLU A 438 12.10 7.33 43.69
CA GLU A 438 12.61 6.04 43.18
C GLU A 438 11.52 5.22 42.47
N TRP A 439 10.33 5.12 43.06
CA TRP A 439 9.19 4.39 42.48
C TRP A 439 8.65 5.06 41.21
N ASN A 440 8.46 6.39 41.20
CA ASN A 440 8.04 7.14 40.00
C ASN A 440 9.01 6.89 38.82
N VAL A 441 10.32 6.93 39.08
CA VAL A 441 11.38 6.69 38.07
C VAL A 441 11.42 5.21 37.61
N ALA A 442 11.00 4.26 38.44
CA ALA A 442 10.82 2.87 38.01
C ALA A 442 9.55 2.70 37.15
N GLN A 443 8.46 3.39 37.50
CA GLN A 443 7.21 3.36 36.77
C GLN A 443 7.34 3.97 35.36
N SER A 444 8.03 5.11 35.21
CA SER A 444 8.27 5.72 33.90
C SER A 444 9.18 4.88 33.00
N LYS A 445 10.18 4.21 33.57
CA LYS A 445 11.01 3.24 32.84
C LYS A 445 10.21 1.99 32.44
N LEU A 446 9.27 1.55 33.28
CA LEU A 446 8.38 0.44 32.93
C LEU A 446 7.46 0.80 31.75
N THR A 447 6.87 2.01 31.72
CA THR A 447 6.06 2.44 30.56
C THR A 447 6.92 2.61 29.30
N GLU A 448 8.14 3.15 29.42
CA GLU A 448 9.12 3.28 28.34
C GLU A 448 9.53 1.93 27.72
N PHE A 449 9.82 0.90 28.53
CA PHE A 449 10.09 -0.44 28.00
C PHE A 449 8.82 -1.13 27.49
N SER A 450 7.64 -0.83 28.04
CA SER A 450 6.38 -1.40 27.57
C SER A 450 5.93 -0.82 26.23
N SER A 451 6.15 0.46 25.93
CA SER A 451 5.90 1.00 24.59
C SER A 451 6.86 0.38 23.57
N LYS A 452 8.16 0.34 23.86
CA LYS A 452 9.18 -0.27 22.97
C LYS A 452 8.86 -1.73 22.61
N VAL A 453 8.33 -2.52 23.56
CA VAL A 453 7.86 -3.89 23.28
C VAL A 453 6.67 -3.86 22.31
N THR A 454 5.63 -3.07 22.59
CA THR A 454 4.46 -2.94 21.71
C THR A 454 4.83 -2.43 20.31
N ASP A 455 5.76 -1.48 20.20
CA ASP A 455 6.23 -0.92 18.93
C ASP A 455 6.97 -1.96 18.08
N LEU A 456 7.85 -2.75 18.72
CA LEU A 456 8.60 -3.82 18.06
C LEU A 456 7.70 -5.01 17.69
N GLU A 457 6.71 -5.35 18.52
CA GLU A 457 5.68 -6.35 18.18
C GLU A 457 4.78 -5.86 17.04
N THR A 458 4.46 -4.56 16.99
CA THR A 458 3.70 -3.95 15.90
C THR A 458 4.49 -3.87 14.60
N LYS A 459 5.81 -3.61 14.66
CA LYS A 459 6.70 -3.70 13.49
C LYS A 459 6.82 -5.15 13.01
N LEU A 460 7.11 -6.11 13.89
CA LEU A 460 7.27 -7.52 13.49
C LEU A 460 5.96 -8.18 13.05
N GLY A 461 4.82 -7.79 13.60
CA GLY A 461 3.49 -8.29 13.20
C GLY A 461 2.93 -7.68 11.91
N ARG A 462 3.62 -6.71 11.30
CA ARG A 462 3.18 -6.05 10.07
C ARG A 462 3.46 -6.88 8.81
N ASP A 463 2.51 -6.87 7.88
CA ASP A 463 2.65 -7.47 6.54
C ASP A 463 3.42 -6.52 5.62
N TYR A 464 4.68 -6.88 5.32
CA TYR A 464 5.55 -6.18 4.38
C TYR A 464 5.61 -6.85 2.99
N GLY A 465 4.61 -7.68 2.66
CA GLY A 465 4.47 -8.33 1.36
C GLY A 465 5.47 -9.47 1.09
N PRO A 466 5.50 -9.99 -0.16
CA PRO A 466 6.28 -11.18 -0.51
C PRO A 466 7.78 -11.03 -0.28
N ASP A 467 8.37 -12.04 0.39
CA ASP A 467 9.74 -12.08 0.91
C ASP A 467 10.10 -10.95 1.90
N ASP A 468 9.10 -10.32 2.53
CA ASP A 468 9.25 -9.12 3.37
C ASP A 468 9.96 -7.97 2.67
N VAL A 469 9.99 -7.96 1.32
CA VAL A 469 10.87 -7.08 0.53
C VAL A 469 10.72 -5.59 0.88
N PHE A 470 9.51 -5.17 1.27
CA PHE A 470 9.22 -3.78 1.59
C PHE A 470 9.67 -3.36 3.01
N VAL A 471 10.13 -4.29 3.87
CA VAL A 471 10.90 -3.94 5.08
C VAL A 471 12.12 -3.11 4.71
N ALA A 472 12.73 -3.38 3.55
CA ALA A 472 13.84 -2.59 3.02
C ALA A 472 13.50 -1.11 2.80
N LEU A 473 12.22 -0.76 2.68
CA LEU A 473 11.72 0.59 2.41
C LEU A 473 10.88 1.15 3.57
N ALA A 474 10.82 0.46 4.72
CA ALA A 474 9.79 0.66 5.74
C ALA A 474 9.75 2.03 6.42
N ASP A 475 10.86 2.77 6.38
CA ASP A 475 10.97 4.13 6.91
C ASP A 475 11.37 5.13 5.78
N GLU A 476 11.22 4.75 4.49
CA GLU A 476 11.51 5.60 3.32
C GLU A 476 10.24 6.36 2.84
N CYS A 477 10.41 7.61 2.41
CA CYS A 477 9.36 8.45 1.84
C CYS A 477 9.76 8.96 0.46
N PHE A 478 8.81 8.98 -0.48
CA PHE A 478 9.01 9.46 -1.85
C PHE A 478 8.20 10.74 -2.07
N GLU A 479 8.81 11.73 -2.73
CA GLU A 479 8.25 13.07 -2.90
C GLU A 479 8.23 13.45 -4.38
N VAL A 480 7.12 14.06 -4.86
CA VAL A 480 6.98 14.53 -6.24
C VAL A 480 6.26 15.89 -6.31
N PRO A 481 6.84 16.91 -6.97
CA PRO A 481 6.16 18.18 -7.23
C PRO A 481 5.27 18.07 -8.47
N VAL A 482 3.99 18.46 -8.35
CA VAL A 482 3.03 18.51 -9.45
C VAL A 482 2.20 19.79 -9.35
N LYS A 483 2.34 20.68 -10.35
CA LYS A 483 1.80 22.05 -10.33
C LYS A 483 2.33 22.80 -9.09
N GLN A 484 1.43 23.39 -8.29
CA GLN A 484 1.73 24.06 -7.02
C GLN A 484 1.88 23.12 -5.81
N TYR A 485 1.56 21.83 -5.97
CA TYR A 485 1.51 20.86 -4.88
C TYR A 485 2.77 20.00 -4.84
N LYS A 486 3.27 19.75 -3.63
CA LYS A 486 4.30 18.75 -3.39
C LYS A 486 3.66 17.56 -2.68
N TYR A 487 3.63 16.41 -3.33
CA TYR A 487 3.07 15.19 -2.76
C TYR A 487 4.17 14.37 -2.10
N LYS A 488 3.88 13.78 -0.94
CA LYS A 488 4.79 12.94 -0.17
C LYS A 488 4.09 11.65 0.23
N VAL A 489 4.75 10.52 0.04
CA VAL A 489 4.23 9.19 0.39
C VAL A 489 5.28 8.42 1.17
N CYS A 490 5.05 8.23 2.47
CA CYS A 490 5.90 7.39 3.32
C CYS A 490 5.38 5.95 3.34
N MET A 491 6.26 4.98 3.11
CA MET A 491 5.90 3.56 3.13
C MET A 491 5.44 3.16 4.54
N PHE A 492 4.29 2.49 4.64
CA PHE A 492 3.67 2.07 5.92
C PHE A 492 3.46 3.18 6.96
N GLY A 493 3.48 4.44 6.53
CA GLY A 493 3.25 5.65 7.32
C GLY A 493 2.14 6.48 6.69
N ASP A 494 2.38 7.77 6.52
CA ASP A 494 1.41 8.73 5.99
C ASP A 494 1.73 9.19 4.56
N ALA A 495 0.66 9.51 3.83
CA ALA A 495 0.71 10.29 2.60
C ALA A 495 0.17 11.72 2.86
N THR A 496 0.90 12.72 2.37
CA THR A 496 0.56 14.15 2.52
C THR A 496 0.67 14.91 1.19
N GLN A 497 -0.02 16.04 1.14
CA GLN A 497 0.00 17.03 0.07
C GLN A 497 0.38 18.38 0.69
N GLU A 498 1.45 18.99 0.22
CA GLU A 498 1.99 20.24 0.73
C GLU A 498 1.78 21.38 -0.27
N GLU A 499 1.22 22.51 0.19
CA GLU A 499 1.03 23.75 -0.57
C GLU A 499 1.46 24.94 0.30
N ASN A 500 2.46 25.70 -0.15
CA ASN A 500 2.94 26.93 0.52
C ASN A 500 3.23 26.80 2.03
N GLY A 501 3.67 25.62 2.48
CA GLY A 501 3.96 25.33 3.89
C GLY A 501 2.78 24.81 4.72
N GLN A 502 1.58 24.74 4.15
CA GLN A 502 0.46 23.98 4.71
C GLN A 502 0.53 22.53 4.23
N SER A 503 0.31 21.57 5.14
CA SER A 503 0.34 20.12 4.82
C SER A 503 -1.02 19.50 5.10
N VAL A 504 -1.58 18.82 4.11
CA VAL A 504 -2.88 18.14 4.14
C VAL A 504 -2.64 16.63 4.12
N ARG A 505 -3.20 15.90 5.09
CA ARG A 505 -3.09 14.44 5.15
C ARG A 505 -3.99 13.79 4.11
N LEU A 506 -3.40 13.10 3.13
CA LEU A 506 -4.14 12.31 2.13
C LEU A 506 -4.61 10.96 2.68
N GLY A 507 -3.86 10.38 3.63
CA GLY A 507 -4.27 9.19 4.36
C GLY A 507 -3.10 8.52 5.08
N GLY A 508 -3.43 7.72 6.09
CA GLY A 508 -2.49 6.77 6.70
C GLY A 508 -2.57 5.41 6.01
N TRP A 509 -1.46 4.68 5.99
CA TRP A 509 -1.39 3.35 5.39
C TRP A 509 -2.41 2.40 6.03
N ALA A 510 -3.27 1.84 5.19
CA ALA A 510 -4.39 0.98 5.59
C ALA A 510 -4.21 -0.49 5.17
N GLY A 511 -3.24 -0.78 4.29
CA GLY A 511 -2.94 -2.13 3.84
C GLY A 511 -2.54 -2.23 2.37
N TRP A 512 -2.69 -3.45 1.85
CA TRP A 512 -2.39 -3.83 0.48
C TRP A 512 -3.64 -3.94 -0.38
N LEU A 513 -3.51 -3.62 -1.67
CA LEU A 513 -4.50 -3.86 -2.71
C LEU A 513 -3.87 -4.65 -3.86
N ASP A 514 -4.72 -5.13 -4.77
CA ASP A 514 -4.34 -5.72 -6.05
C ASP A 514 -3.24 -6.80 -5.94
N ASN A 515 -3.36 -7.70 -4.95
CA ASN A 515 -2.37 -8.75 -4.64
C ASN A 515 -0.93 -8.23 -4.48
N TYR A 516 -0.73 -7.26 -3.57
CA TYR A 516 0.54 -6.58 -3.29
C TYR A 516 1.07 -5.68 -4.42
N SER A 517 0.30 -5.45 -5.49
CA SER A 517 0.67 -4.49 -6.55
C SER A 517 0.14 -3.07 -6.32
N ALA A 518 -0.53 -2.78 -5.20
CA ALA A 518 -0.84 -1.40 -4.79
C ALA A 518 -0.83 -1.21 -3.26
N PHE A 519 -0.35 -0.05 -2.81
CA PHE A 519 -0.52 0.46 -1.45
C PHE A 519 -1.83 1.23 -1.33
N HIS A 520 -2.50 1.10 -0.18
CA HIS A 520 -3.74 1.81 0.13
C HIS A 520 -3.55 2.75 1.33
N PHE A 521 -3.91 4.03 1.15
CA PHE A 521 -3.92 5.05 2.20
C PHE A 521 -5.35 5.57 2.38
N THR A 522 -5.86 5.58 3.61
CA THR A 522 -7.24 6.00 3.93
C THR A 522 -7.28 6.87 5.19
N ASN A 523 -8.47 7.30 5.61
CA ASN A 523 -8.68 8.13 6.79
C ASN A 523 -7.86 9.43 6.76
N GLY A 524 -7.68 9.99 5.56
CA GLY A 524 -7.10 11.31 5.36
C GLY A 524 -8.02 12.42 5.87
N GLN A 525 -7.48 13.64 5.88
CA GLN A 525 -8.19 14.83 6.33
C GLN A 525 -9.51 15.01 5.56
N HIS A 526 -10.59 15.33 6.27
CA HIS A 526 -11.92 15.45 5.68
C HIS A 526 -11.96 16.48 4.52
N CYS A 527 -12.65 16.11 3.46
CA CYS A 527 -12.83 16.93 2.26
C CYS A 527 -14.16 17.68 2.30
N TRP A 528 -14.15 18.99 2.05
CA TRP A 528 -15.41 19.74 1.97
C TRP A 528 -16.27 19.22 0.82
N ASN A 529 -17.50 18.80 1.14
CA ASN A 529 -18.42 18.16 0.20
C ASN A 529 -17.78 16.95 -0.53
N GLY A 530 -17.07 16.10 0.21
CA GLY A 530 -16.44 14.87 -0.27
C GLY A 530 -16.17 13.86 0.86
N PRO A 531 -15.56 12.71 0.55
CA PRO A 531 -15.20 11.70 1.55
C PRO A 531 -14.05 12.17 2.48
N MET A 532 -13.62 11.32 3.40
CA MET A 532 -12.25 11.43 3.91
C MET A 532 -11.27 11.20 2.76
N ARG A 533 -10.15 11.93 2.72
CA ARG A 533 -9.16 11.74 1.66
C ARG A 533 -8.60 10.31 1.66
N SER A 534 -8.28 9.83 0.46
CA SER A 534 -7.65 8.53 0.22
C SER A 534 -6.64 8.62 -0.92
N LEU A 535 -5.65 7.72 -0.92
CA LEU A 535 -4.66 7.60 -2.01
C LEU A 535 -4.41 6.12 -2.31
N LYS A 536 -4.53 5.73 -3.59
CA LYS A 536 -4.09 4.42 -4.09
C LYS A 536 -2.79 4.59 -4.88
N VAL A 537 -1.70 4.02 -4.37
CA VAL A 537 -0.39 4.04 -5.06
C VAL A 537 -0.17 2.69 -5.71
N ARG A 538 -0.29 2.62 -7.04
CA ARG A 538 0.00 1.41 -7.82
C ARG A 538 1.51 1.24 -7.91
N LEU A 539 1.99 0.02 -7.74
CA LEU A 539 3.40 -0.32 -7.87
C LEU A 539 3.70 -0.79 -9.29
N ARG A 540 4.88 -0.46 -9.79
CA ARG A 540 5.44 -1.04 -11.01
C ARG A 540 6.88 -1.48 -10.77
N CYS A 541 7.36 -2.50 -11.48
CA CYS A 541 8.78 -2.83 -11.45
C CYS A 541 9.60 -1.68 -12.10
N GLY A 542 10.70 -1.30 -11.46
CA GLY A 542 11.66 -0.33 -11.99
C GLY A 542 13.06 -0.50 -11.38
N PRO A 543 14.10 0.10 -11.96
CA PRO A 543 15.47 0.00 -11.46
C PRO A 543 15.74 0.87 -10.21
N LYS A 544 14.82 1.81 -9.89
CA LYS A 544 14.90 2.76 -8.78
C LYS A 544 13.50 2.99 -8.17
N ASN A 545 13.45 3.54 -6.96
CA ASN A 545 12.21 4.02 -6.35
C ASN A 545 11.87 5.41 -6.91
N GLU A 546 10.73 5.58 -7.57
CA GLU A 546 10.32 6.85 -8.19
C GLU A 546 8.80 7.01 -8.21
N LEU A 547 8.30 8.10 -7.60
CA LEU A 547 6.87 8.41 -7.50
C LEU A 547 6.45 9.31 -8.67
N SER A 548 5.41 8.89 -9.39
CA SER A 548 5.02 9.45 -10.68
C SER A 548 3.49 9.46 -10.87
N ASN A 549 3.01 10.14 -11.91
CA ASN A 549 1.61 10.14 -12.38
C ASN A 549 0.56 10.45 -11.30
N ILE A 550 0.88 11.21 -10.26
CA ILE A 550 -0.11 11.53 -9.22
C ILE A 550 -1.21 12.45 -9.76
N ASN A 551 -2.46 12.00 -9.62
CA ASN A 551 -3.65 12.62 -10.16
C ASN A 551 -4.86 12.44 -9.21
N GLU A 552 -5.84 13.33 -9.30
CA GLU A 552 -7.10 13.29 -8.55
C GLU A 552 -8.24 12.94 -9.54
N PRO A 553 -8.52 11.65 -9.82
CA PRO A 553 -9.55 11.25 -10.78
C PRO A 553 -10.98 11.46 -10.25
N SER A 554 -11.14 11.60 -8.93
CA SER A 554 -12.40 11.89 -8.24
C SER A 554 -12.12 12.76 -7.01
N ARG A 555 -13.08 13.61 -6.61
CA ARG A 555 -12.88 14.60 -5.52
C ARG A 555 -12.32 13.94 -4.25
N CYS A 556 -11.12 14.33 -3.87
CA CYS A 556 -10.38 13.85 -2.70
C CYS A 556 -10.05 12.34 -2.68
N GLU A 557 -10.19 11.65 -3.81
CA GLU A 557 -9.60 10.33 -4.05
C GLU A 557 -8.44 10.48 -5.04
N TYR A 558 -7.23 10.10 -4.62
CA TYR A 558 -6.02 10.27 -5.40
C TYR A 558 -5.50 8.93 -5.92
N THR A 559 -4.87 8.93 -7.11
CA THR A 559 -4.07 7.79 -7.58
C THR A 559 -2.67 8.24 -7.98
N ALA A 560 -1.68 7.37 -7.78
CA ALA A 560 -0.30 7.59 -8.19
C ALA A 560 0.39 6.28 -8.58
N ASP A 561 1.53 6.37 -9.25
CA ASP A 561 2.35 5.21 -9.64
C ASP A 561 3.74 5.30 -9.01
N LEU A 562 4.14 4.30 -8.23
CA LEU A 562 5.49 4.15 -7.68
C LEU A 562 6.23 3.05 -8.45
N ALA A 563 7.20 3.46 -9.28
CA ALA A 563 8.20 2.52 -9.80
C ALA A 563 9.10 2.10 -8.63
N THR A 564 9.39 0.80 -8.49
CA THR A 564 10.26 0.28 -7.43
C THR A 564 10.94 -1.03 -7.82
N PRO A 565 12.20 -1.27 -7.40
CA PRO A 565 12.83 -2.59 -7.53
C PRO A 565 12.12 -3.66 -6.72
N ALA A 566 11.38 -3.29 -5.68
CA ALA A 566 10.68 -4.25 -4.82
C ALA A 566 9.69 -5.14 -5.60
N LEU A 567 9.08 -4.65 -6.69
CA LEU A 567 8.14 -5.44 -7.50
C LEU A 567 8.81 -6.31 -8.58
N CYS A 568 10.12 -6.20 -8.79
CA CYS A 568 10.84 -6.90 -9.86
C CYS A 568 11.20 -8.34 -9.46
N THR A 569 10.23 -9.27 -9.48
CA THR A 569 10.45 -10.69 -9.15
C THR A 569 11.18 -11.46 -10.26
N ASP A 570 11.66 -12.67 -9.97
CA ASP A 570 12.25 -13.57 -10.97
C ASP A 570 11.25 -13.95 -12.06
N GLU A 571 9.99 -14.23 -11.70
CA GLU A 571 8.92 -14.61 -12.61
C GLU A 571 8.58 -13.47 -13.59
N ALA A 572 8.42 -12.26 -13.06
CA ALA A 572 8.12 -11.08 -13.88
C ALA A 572 9.31 -10.72 -14.80
N THR A 573 10.53 -10.76 -14.26
CA THR A 573 11.77 -10.54 -15.02
C THR A 573 11.98 -11.61 -16.10
N LYS A 574 11.54 -12.85 -15.86
CA LYS A 574 11.57 -13.94 -16.82
C LYS A 574 10.51 -13.75 -17.91
N ALA A 575 9.28 -13.39 -17.56
CA ALA A 575 8.19 -13.20 -18.51
C ALA A 575 8.54 -12.17 -19.60
N VAL A 576 8.99 -10.97 -19.22
CA VAL A 576 9.41 -9.92 -20.17
C VAL A 576 10.56 -10.38 -21.08
N LYS A 577 11.50 -11.19 -20.55
CA LYS A 577 12.60 -11.77 -21.33
C LYS A 577 12.14 -12.87 -22.30
N GLU A 578 11.17 -13.68 -21.91
CA GLU A 578 10.58 -14.70 -22.80
C GLU A 578 9.71 -14.07 -23.90
N GLU A 579 9.03 -12.96 -23.60
CA GLU A 579 8.31 -12.12 -24.57
C GLU A 579 9.28 -11.48 -25.57
N LEU A 580 10.34 -10.79 -25.11
CA LEU A 580 11.40 -10.25 -25.96
C LEU A 580 12.01 -11.33 -26.86
N ALA A 581 12.40 -12.46 -26.28
CA ALA A 581 12.95 -13.58 -27.05
C ALA A 581 11.94 -14.18 -28.05
N SER A 582 10.63 -14.02 -27.84
CA SER A 582 9.60 -14.40 -28.82
C SER A 582 9.52 -13.40 -29.98
N ALA A 583 9.56 -12.10 -29.69
CA ALA A 583 9.56 -11.05 -30.71
C ALA A 583 10.85 -11.09 -31.57
N GLU A 584 11.99 -11.44 -30.97
CA GLU A 584 13.25 -11.70 -31.69
C GLU A 584 13.18 -12.94 -32.60
N ARG A 585 12.50 -14.03 -32.17
CA ARG A 585 12.28 -15.21 -33.04
C ARG A 585 11.46 -14.84 -34.27
N ILE A 586 10.33 -14.14 -34.12
CA ILE A 586 9.48 -13.73 -35.25
C ILE A 586 10.25 -12.80 -36.20
N ALA A 587 11.07 -11.88 -35.66
CA ALA A 587 11.94 -11.02 -36.46
C ALA A 587 12.98 -11.79 -37.27
N LYS A 588 13.52 -12.88 -36.71
CA LYS A 588 14.46 -13.76 -37.41
C LYS A 588 13.76 -14.61 -38.46
N GLU A 589 12.61 -15.19 -38.13
CA GLU A 589 11.83 -16.03 -39.04
C GLU A 589 11.46 -15.26 -40.33
N LEU A 590 10.99 -14.02 -40.21
CA LEU A 590 10.73 -13.17 -41.39
C LEU A 590 12.03 -12.83 -42.14
N LYS A 591 13.17 -12.68 -41.47
CA LYS A 591 14.46 -12.44 -42.14
C LYS A 591 15.00 -13.67 -42.86
N ASP A 592 14.66 -14.87 -42.40
CA ASP A 592 15.00 -16.14 -43.05
C ASP A 592 14.00 -16.47 -44.19
N GLU A 593 12.87 -15.76 -44.30
CA GLU A 593 11.90 -15.81 -45.43
C GLU A 593 12.22 -14.83 -46.60
N LEU A 594 13.14 -13.86 -46.42
CA LEU A 594 13.40 -12.73 -47.34
C LEU A 594 14.75 -12.81 -48.08
#